data_AF-F2Z436-F1
#
_entry.id   AF-F2Z436-F1
#
_cell.length_a   1.000
_cell.length_b   1.000
_cell.length_c   1.000
_cell.angle_alpha   90.00
_cell.angle_beta   90.00
_cell.angle_gamma   90.00
#
_symmetry.space_group_name_H-M   'P 1'
#
loop_
_entity.id
_entity.type
_entity.pdbx_description
1 polymer ?
#
loop_
_entity_poly.entity_id
_entity_poly.type
_entity_poly.pdbx_seq_one_letter_code
_entity_poly.pdbx_strand_id
1 'polypeptide(L)'
;MVASARVQKLVRRYKLAIATALAILLLQGLVVWSFSGLEEDEPGEKGRQRKPRPLDPGEGSKDTDSSAGRRGSAGRRHGRWRGRAESPGVPVAKVVRAVTSRQRASRRVPPAPPPEAPGRQNLSGAAAGEALIGAPGFPQHGDTGSVEGAPQPTDNTFTPKCEIVGKDALSALARASTKQCQQEIANVVCLHQAGNLMPKSVPRHCQLAGKMSPGVQWEEIRAQQPVGGPPVRIAYMLVVHGRAIRQLKRLLKAVYHEQHFFYIHVDKRSNYLYREVVELAQHYENVRVTPWRMVTIWGGASLLRMYLRSMKDLLEIPGWTWDFFINLSATDYPTRTNEELVAFLSKNRDKNFLKSHGRDNSRFIKKQGLDRLFHECDSHMWRLGERQIPAGIVVDGGSDWFVLTRSFVEYVVYTDDPLVAQLRQFYTYTLLPAESFFHTVLENSPACASLVDNNLRVTNWNRKLGCKCQYKHIVDWCGCSPNDFKPQDFLRLQQVSRPTFFARKFESTVNQEVLEILDFHLYGSYPPSTPALKAYWENIYDVADGPGGLSDVLLTAYTAFARLSLRHAATAVSPLATAVCRLVLSGTPKNVSSGTLGACWDHWMSP
;
A
#
# COMPACT_ATOMS: atom_id res chain seq x y z
N MET A 1 -36.16 6.15 44.06
CA MET A 1 -36.23 7.46 43.37
C MET A 1 -37.51 7.52 42.56
N VAL A 2 -38.34 8.56 42.72
CA VAL A 2 -39.57 8.72 41.92
C VAL A 2 -39.24 9.51 40.65
N ALA A 3 -39.56 8.95 39.48
CA ALA A 3 -39.33 9.64 38.21
C ALA A 3 -40.25 10.86 38.07
N SER A 4 -39.67 12.03 37.79
CA SER A 4 -40.41 13.30 37.64
C SER A 4 -41.58 13.19 36.66
N ALA A 5 -42.72 13.81 36.97
CA ALA A 5 -43.91 13.80 36.13
C ALA A 5 -43.68 14.32 34.69
N ARG A 6 -42.61 15.10 34.46
CA ARG A 6 -42.16 15.48 33.11
C ARG A 6 -41.73 14.27 32.27
N VAL A 7 -41.02 13.31 32.87
CA VAL A 7 -40.58 12.06 32.21
C VAL A 7 -41.78 11.19 31.86
N GLN A 8 -42.75 11.04 32.76
CA GLN A 8 -43.97 10.27 32.47
C GLN A 8 -44.80 10.88 31.32
N LYS A 9 -44.90 12.22 31.23
CA LYS A 9 -45.53 12.90 30.07
C LYS A 9 -44.72 12.68 28.78
N LEU A 10 -43.39 12.68 28.84
CA LEU A 10 -42.54 12.41 27.68
C LEU A 10 -42.72 10.98 27.16
N VAL A 11 -42.65 9.98 28.05
CA VAL A 11 -42.87 8.56 27.71
C VAL A 11 -44.28 8.34 27.14
N ARG A 12 -45.32 8.99 27.68
CA ARG A 12 -46.68 8.91 27.10
C ARG A 12 -46.75 9.49 25.69
N ARG A 13 -46.01 10.56 25.36
CA ARG A 13 -45.99 11.14 24.00
C ARG A 13 -45.26 10.24 22.99
N TYR A 14 -44.13 9.64 23.36
CA TYR A 14 -43.33 8.83 22.42
C TYR A 14 -43.68 7.33 22.41
N LYS A 15 -44.53 6.85 23.32
CA LYS A 15 -44.96 5.43 23.37
C LYS A 15 -45.45 4.89 22.03
N LEU A 16 -46.26 5.67 21.29
CA LEU A 16 -46.78 5.25 19.98
C LEU A 16 -45.66 5.16 18.92
N ALA A 17 -44.76 6.15 18.88
CA ALA A 17 -43.63 6.18 17.95
C ALA A 17 -42.61 5.04 18.21
N ILE A 18 -42.36 4.73 19.49
CA ILE A 18 -41.52 3.60 19.91
C ILE A 18 -42.19 2.27 19.52
N ALA A 19 -43.50 2.14 19.71
CA ALA A 19 -44.25 0.95 19.29
C ALA A 19 -44.21 0.75 17.76
N THR A 20 -44.38 1.80 16.95
CA THR A 20 -44.22 1.68 15.49
C THR A 20 -42.78 1.38 15.06
N ALA A 21 -41.77 1.95 15.71
CA ALA A 21 -40.37 1.64 15.41
C ALA A 21 -40.05 0.16 15.71
N LEU A 22 -40.52 -0.37 16.84
CA LEU A 22 -40.37 -1.80 17.18
C LEU A 22 -41.17 -2.70 16.24
N ALA A 23 -42.38 -2.31 15.81
CA ALA A 23 -43.17 -3.07 14.84
C ALA A 23 -42.48 -3.11 13.45
N ILE A 24 -41.87 -2.01 13.01
CA ILE A 24 -41.09 -1.97 11.76
C ILE A 24 -39.86 -2.88 11.86
N LEU A 25 -39.13 -2.86 12.99
CA LEU A 25 -37.99 -3.75 13.21
C LEU A 25 -38.40 -5.23 13.28
N LEU A 26 -39.54 -5.56 13.90
CA LEU A 26 -40.11 -6.90 13.90
C LEU A 26 -40.52 -7.35 12.49
N LEU A 27 -41.15 -6.49 11.69
CA LEU A 27 -41.49 -6.80 10.30
C LEU A 27 -40.24 -6.98 9.43
N GLN A 28 -39.20 -6.16 9.62
CA GLN A 28 -37.92 -6.34 8.93
C GLN A 28 -37.23 -7.65 9.34
N GLY A 29 -37.24 -8.01 10.62
CA GLY A 29 -36.74 -9.29 11.11
C GLY A 29 -37.52 -10.49 10.56
N LEU A 30 -38.85 -10.41 10.53
CA LEU A 30 -39.72 -11.45 9.96
C LEU A 30 -39.52 -11.60 8.44
N VAL A 31 -39.31 -10.52 7.70
CA VAL A 31 -38.99 -10.59 6.25
C VAL A 31 -37.63 -11.23 6.03
N VAL A 32 -36.60 -10.86 6.80
CA VAL A 32 -35.28 -11.50 6.70
C VAL A 32 -35.37 -13.00 7.03
N TRP A 33 -36.06 -13.36 8.12
CA TRP A 33 -36.24 -14.77 8.51
C TRP A 33 -37.06 -15.56 7.48
N SER A 34 -38.09 -14.95 6.87
CA SER A 34 -38.89 -15.55 5.79
C SER A 34 -38.11 -15.75 4.49
N PHE A 35 -36.99 -15.05 4.28
CA PHE A 35 -36.06 -15.33 3.17
C PHE A 35 -34.99 -16.37 3.54
N SER A 36 -34.60 -16.48 4.82
CA SER A 36 -33.75 -17.58 5.28
C SER A 36 -34.49 -18.92 5.39
N GLY A 37 -35.81 -18.91 5.59
CA GLY A 37 -36.66 -20.10 5.72
C GLY A 37 -37.09 -20.76 4.39
N LEU A 38 -36.38 -20.51 3.29
CA LEU A 38 -36.65 -21.08 1.96
C LEU A 38 -35.47 -21.88 1.37
N GLU A 39 -34.39 -22.06 2.13
CA GLU A 39 -33.22 -22.88 1.76
C GLU A 39 -32.76 -23.75 2.94
N GLU A 40 -33.53 -24.78 3.32
CA GLU A 40 -33.00 -26.02 3.96
C GLU A 40 -34.05 -27.15 3.93
N ASP A 41 -33.59 -28.41 3.77
CA ASP A 41 -34.42 -29.60 3.47
C ASP A 41 -34.98 -30.34 4.72
N GLU A 42 -36.05 -31.12 4.51
CA GLU A 42 -36.72 -31.94 5.52
C GLU A 42 -35.87 -33.14 6.04
N PRO A 43 -35.83 -33.40 7.36
CA PRO A 43 -35.15 -34.57 7.94
C PRO A 43 -36.11 -35.77 8.17
N GLY A 44 -35.67 -37.00 7.85
CA GLY A 44 -36.45 -38.23 8.12
C GLY A 44 -35.59 -39.42 8.53
N GLU A 45 -35.86 -40.02 9.70
CA GLU A 45 -35.11 -41.16 10.23
C GLU A 45 -35.88 -42.50 10.16
N LYS A 46 -35.12 -43.58 9.86
CA LYS A 46 -35.32 -44.98 10.27
C LYS A 46 -36.66 -45.69 9.99
N GLY A 47 -36.61 -46.75 9.15
CA GLY A 47 -37.30 -48.01 9.52
C GLY A 47 -37.61 -49.07 8.45
N ARG A 48 -36.77 -50.12 8.36
CA ARG A 48 -37.04 -51.46 7.74
C ARG A 48 -37.19 -51.42 6.19
N GLN A 49 -36.85 -52.47 5.42
CA GLN A 49 -36.74 -53.91 5.70
C GLN A 49 -35.60 -54.64 4.90
N ARG A 50 -35.48 -55.96 5.12
CA ARG A 50 -34.54 -56.96 4.48
C ARG A 50 -34.83 -57.18 2.96
N LYS A 51 -34.03 -57.84 2.08
CA LYS A 51 -32.89 -58.81 2.13
C LYS A 51 -32.04 -58.69 0.79
N PRO A 52 -30.93 -59.44 0.52
CA PRO A 52 -29.86 -59.02 -0.42
C PRO A 52 -29.43 -60.00 -1.57
N ARG A 53 -28.39 -59.57 -2.36
CA ARG A 53 -27.41 -60.33 -3.21
C ARG A 53 -27.90 -60.89 -4.59
N PRO A 54 -27.00 -61.30 -5.54
CA PRO A 54 -25.53 -61.14 -5.64
C PRO A 54 -24.93 -60.67 -7.02
N LEU A 55 -23.68 -60.19 -6.96
CA LEU A 55 -22.50 -60.33 -7.87
C LEU A 55 -22.59 -60.92 -9.32
N ASP A 56 -21.96 -60.18 -10.27
CA ASP A 56 -20.97 -60.58 -11.32
C ASP A 56 -21.23 -61.73 -12.34
N PRO A 57 -20.40 -61.89 -13.41
CA PRO A 57 -19.51 -60.94 -14.15
C PRO A 57 -19.71 -61.02 -15.70
N GLY A 58 -18.83 -60.40 -16.52
CA GLY A 58 -18.55 -60.93 -17.88
C GLY A 58 -18.07 -59.95 -18.97
N GLU A 59 -16.86 -60.22 -19.48
CA GLU A 59 -16.30 -60.02 -20.85
C GLU A 59 -16.83 -58.97 -21.87
N GLY A 60 -15.90 -58.45 -22.70
CA GLY A 60 -16.14 -58.49 -24.16
C GLY A 60 -15.73 -57.30 -25.07
N SER A 61 -14.44 -57.23 -25.44
CA SER A 61 -13.96 -57.09 -26.84
C SER A 61 -14.40 -55.92 -27.78
N LYS A 62 -13.38 -55.20 -28.29
CA LYS A 62 -13.25 -54.60 -29.65
C LYS A 62 -14.03 -53.33 -30.09
N ASP A 63 -13.22 -52.29 -30.35
CA ASP A 63 -12.89 -51.66 -31.66
C ASP A 63 -13.95 -51.07 -32.63
N THR A 64 -13.45 -50.13 -33.46
CA THR A 64 -14.02 -49.52 -34.69
C THR A 64 -15.30 -48.70 -34.54
N ASP A 65 -15.24 -47.37 -34.39
CA ASP A 65 -14.95 -46.35 -35.42
C ASP A 65 -16.13 -45.97 -36.35
N SER A 66 -16.11 -44.73 -36.84
CA SER A 66 -16.81 -44.17 -38.01
C SER A 66 -18.30 -43.75 -37.94
N SER A 67 -18.50 -42.47 -38.29
CA SER A 67 -19.59 -41.89 -39.12
C SER A 67 -20.98 -41.51 -38.54
N ALA A 68 -21.10 -40.20 -38.24
CA ALA A 68 -22.16 -39.25 -38.62
C ALA A 68 -23.61 -39.73 -38.97
N GLY A 69 -24.63 -39.28 -38.21
CA GLY A 69 -26.06 -39.64 -38.43
C GLY A 69 -27.15 -38.60 -38.06
N ARG A 70 -27.16 -37.45 -38.76
CA ARG A 70 -28.20 -36.36 -38.78
C ARG A 70 -29.63 -36.62 -38.20
N ARG A 71 -30.14 -35.62 -37.46
CA ARG A 71 -31.42 -34.86 -37.60
C ARG A 71 -31.28 -33.64 -36.65
N GLY A 72 -31.80 -32.42 -36.85
CA GLY A 72 -32.78 -31.78 -37.75
C GLY A 72 -33.57 -30.74 -36.92
N SER A 73 -33.99 -29.55 -37.36
CA SER A 73 -33.97 -28.92 -38.69
C SER A 73 -34.24 -27.40 -38.63
N ALA A 74 -33.73 -26.66 -39.63
CA ALA A 74 -34.23 -25.37 -40.20
C ALA A 74 -34.30 -24.09 -39.31
N GLY A 75 -34.26 -22.86 -39.84
CA GLY A 75 -34.02 -22.37 -41.22
C GLY A 75 -32.90 -21.29 -41.24
N ARG A 76 -32.19 -20.99 -42.35
CA ARG A 76 -32.60 -20.55 -43.71
C ARG A 76 -33.37 -19.21 -43.70
N ARG A 77 -33.02 -18.18 -44.48
CA ARG A 77 -32.27 -18.08 -45.78
C ARG A 77 -31.26 -16.89 -45.75
N HIS A 78 -30.01 -17.00 -46.22
CA HIS A 78 -29.46 -16.78 -47.60
C HIS A 78 -29.71 -15.38 -48.20
N GLY A 79 -28.76 -14.72 -48.91
CA GLY A 79 -27.35 -15.00 -49.33
C GLY A 79 -26.65 -13.67 -49.77
N ARG A 80 -25.32 -13.51 -49.95
CA ARG A 80 -24.21 -14.32 -50.54
C ARG A 80 -24.35 -14.44 -52.07
N TRP A 81 -23.49 -13.88 -52.94
CA TRP A 81 -22.10 -14.23 -53.42
C TRP A 81 -21.60 -13.07 -54.37
N ARG A 82 -20.35 -12.85 -54.84
CA ARG A 82 -18.92 -13.09 -54.44
C ARG A 82 -17.94 -12.39 -55.45
N GLY A 83 -16.90 -11.67 -55.00
CA GLY A 83 -15.64 -11.39 -55.77
C GLY A 83 -15.72 -10.47 -57.02
N ARG A 84 -14.63 -10.11 -57.72
CA ARG A 84 -13.17 -10.16 -57.43
C ARG A 84 -12.38 -9.25 -58.43
N ALA A 85 -11.30 -8.61 -57.96
CA ALA A 85 -10.09 -8.15 -58.70
C ALA A 85 -10.06 -6.84 -59.55
N GLU A 86 -8.90 -6.17 -59.43
CA GLU A 86 -8.11 -5.38 -60.42
C GLU A 86 -8.46 -3.92 -60.82
N SER A 87 -7.41 -3.25 -61.31
CA SER A 87 -7.16 -1.79 -61.49
C SER A 87 -7.01 -1.43 -63.01
N PRO A 88 -6.59 -0.23 -63.50
CA PRO A 88 -6.20 1.05 -62.86
C PRO A 88 -6.78 2.35 -63.51
N GLY A 89 -6.43 3.54 -63.00
CA GLY A 89 -6.75 4.85 -63.63
C GLY A 89 -6.47 6.11 -62.77
N VAL A 90 -5.95 7.20 -63.37
CA VAL A 90 -5.33 8.43 -62.78
C VAL A 90 -5.35 9.53 -63.89
N PRO A 91 -5.31 10.91 -63.69
CA PRO A 91 -5.03 11.78 -62.53
C PRO A 91 -6.09 12.95 -62.30
N VAL A 92 -5.67 14.08 -61.70
CA VAL A 92 -6.25 15.47 -61.74
C VAL A 92 -7.36 15.78 -60.69
N ALA A 93 -7.41 16.91 -59.95
CA ALA A 93 -6.61 18.16 -59.89
C ALA A 93 -6.27 18.63 -58.45
N LYS A 94 -5.34 19.60 -58.31
CA LYS A 94 -5.15 20.44 -57.10
C LYS A 94 -6.02 21.71 -57.16
N VAL A 95 -6.57 22.16 -56.04
CA VAL A 95 -6.75 23.60 -55.73
C VAL A 95 -6.51 23.84 -54.24
N VAL A 96 -5.79 24.91 -53.89
CA VAL A 96 -5.56 25.41 -52.52
C VAL A 96 -6.63 26.44 -52.16
N ARG A 97 -7.04 26.55 -50.90
CA ARG A 97 -7.77 27.73 -50.42
C ARG A 97 -7.25 28.23 -49.08
N ALA A 98 -6.88 29.51 -49.06
CA ALA A 98 -6.36 30.21 -47.89
C ALA A 98 -7.42 31.12 -47.24
N VAL A 99 -7.05 31.61 -46.06
CA VAL A 99 -7.73 32.55 -45.17
C VAL A 99 -8.40 33.75 -45.86
N THR A 100 -9.60 34.12 -45.40
CA THR A 100 -10.01 35.53 -45.25
C THR A 100 -10.91 35.68 -44.01
N SER A 101 -10.80 36.80 -43.31
CA SER A 101 -11.58 37.14 -42.11
C SER A 101 -12.65 38.20 -42.40
N ARG A 102 -13.70 38.29 -41.56
CA ARG A 102 -14.44 39.54 -41.31
C ARG A 102 -15.26 39.48 -40.02
N GLN A 103 -15.48 40.63 -39.40
CA GLN A 103 -16.10 40.80 -38.08
C GLN A 103 -17.48 41.46 -38.15
N ARG A 104 -18.36 41.13 -37.21
CA ARG A 104 -19.36 42.01 -36.56
C ARG A 104 -19.72 41.32 -35.23
N ALA A 105 -19.43 41.82 -34.02
CA ALA A 105 -19.57 43.15 -33.42
C ALA A 105 -21.00 43.48 -32.98
N SER A 106 -21.23 43.47 -31.66
CA SER A 106 -22.32 44.15 -30.95
C SER A 106 -21.82 44.59 -29.57
N ARG A 107 -22.40 45.67 -29.01
CA ARG A 107 -21.93 46.38 -27.80
C ARG A 107 -23.01 46.41 -26.71
N ARG A 108 -22.59 46.37 -25.44
CA ARG A 108 -23.22 47.11 -24.33
C ARG A 108 -22.13 47.68 -23.41
N VAL A 109 -22.49 48.68 -22.60
CA VAL A 109 -21.58 49.63 -21.93
C VAL A 109 -22.01 49.81 -20.46
N PRO A 110 -21.08 49.88 -19.48
CA PRO A 110 -21.38 50.26 -18.09
C PRO A 110 -21.34 51.80 -17.88
N PRO A 111 -22.01 52.33 -16.83
CA PRO A 111 -22.09 53.77 -16.56
C PRO A 111 -20.81 54.36 -15.89
N ALA A 112 -20.75 55.70 -15.84
CA ALA A 112 -19.59 56.48 -15.37
C ALA A 112 -19.74 57.02 -13.92
N PRO A 113 -18.62 57.38 -13.24
CA PRO A 113 -18.62 57.99 -11.92
C PRO A 113 -18.74 59.55 -11.95
N PRO A 114 -19.08 60.18 -10.81
CA PRO A 114 -19.09 61.65 -10.63
C PRO A 114 -17.68 62.24 -10.37
N PRO A 115 -17.49 63.58 -10.47
CA PRO A 115 -16.17 64.23 -10.55
C PRO A 115 -15.55 64.66 -9.19
N GLU A 116 -14.24 64.92 -9.21
CA GLU A 116 -13.44 65.49 -8.11
C GLU A 116 -13.39 67.03 -8.12
N ALA A 117 -13.09 67.64 -6.96
CA ALA A 117 -12.10 68.73 -6.73
C ALA A 117 -12.29 69.36 -5.32
N PRO A 118 -11.32 70.13 -4.78
CA PRO A 118 -9.92 69.73 -4.54
C PRO A 118 -9.39 70.18 -3.14
N GLY A 119 -8.25 69.64 -2.68
CA GLY A 119 -7.33 70.46 -1.84
C GLY A 119 -6.52 69.82 -0.70
N ARG A 120 -5.20 70.06 -0.78
CA ARG A 120 -4.23 70.36 0.30
C ARG A 120 -3.82 69.33 1.37
N GLN A 121 -2.50 69.11 1.34
CA GLN A 121 -1.52 69.14 2.46
C GLN A 121 -1.26 67.87 3.29
N ASN A 122 0.03 67.59 3.42
CA ASN A 122 0.62 66.62 4.34
C ASN A 122 0.40 67.04 5.80
N LEU A 123 0.29 66.08 6.71
CA LEU A 123 0.90 66.17 8.03
C LEU A 123 1.18 64.77 8.61
N SER A 124 2.29 64.65 9.33
CA SER A 124 2.70 63.43 10.03
C SER A 124 2.10 63.35 11.43
N GLY A 125 1.64 62.17 11.85
CA GLY A 125 1.15 61.90 13.21
C GLY A 125 1.32 60.43 13.60
N ALA A 126 1.49 60.17 14.90
CA ALA A 126 1.72 58.83 15.48
C ALA A 126 0.69 58.52 16.59
N ALA A 127 0.92 57.42 17.33
CA ALA A 127 -0.02 56.70 18.22
C ALA A 127 -1.07 55.87 17.45
N ALA A 128 -1.28 54.57 17.67
CA ALA A 128 -1.36 53.73 18.88
C ALA A 128 -2.74 53.80 19.58
N GLY A 129 -3.43 52.65 19.70
CA GLY A 129 -4.77 52.57 20.30
C GLY A 129 -5.52 51.26 20.02
N GLU A 130 -5.11 50.18 20.71
CA GLU A 130 -5.94 49.04 21.16
C GLU A 130 -6.82 48.24 20.15
N ALA A 131 -7.47 47.19 20.65
CA ALA A 131 -8.23 46.20 19.88
C ALA A 131 -9.62 45.98 20.51
N LEU A 132 -10.59 45.50 19.73
CA LEU A 132 -11.80 44.86 20.29
C LEU A 132 -12.45 43.85 19.33
N ILE A 133 -13.22 42.94 19.93
CA ILE A 133 -13.69 41.65 19.41
C ILE A 133 -14.91 41.80 18.49
N GLY A 134 -15.01 40.98 17.43
CA GLY A 134 -16.24 40.85 16.62
C GLY A 134 -16.30 39.58 15.76
N ALA A 135 -17.22 38.67 16.08
CA ALA A 135 -17.72 37.59 15.21
C ALA A 135 -19.07 38.03 14.57
N PRO A 136 -19.72 37.33 13.60
CA PRO A 136 -19.55 35.92 13.19
C PRO A 136 -19.64 35.63 11.66
N GLY A 137 -19.61 34.34 11.26
CA GLY A 137 -20.22 33.89 9.99
C GLY A 137 -19.50 32.75 9.24
N PHE A 138 -20.26 31.74 8.79
CA PHE A 138 -19.88 30.84 7.68
C PHE A 138 -20.46 31.40 6.37
N PRO A 139 -19.80 31.24 5.20
CA PRO A 139 -20.27 30.17 4.31
C PRO A 139 -19.23 29.51 3.37
N GLN A 140 -19.51 28.24 3.05
CA GLN A 140 -19.35 27.55 1.75
C GLN A 140 -17.96 27.30 1.09
N HIS A 141 -18.01 26.27 0.24
CA HIS A 141 -16.94 25.67 -0.54
C HIS A 141 -16.05 26.63 -1.34
N GLY A 142 -14.73 26.45 -1.18
CA GLY A 142 -13.89 26.07 -2.32
C GLY A 142 -13.00 27.14 -2.93
N ASP A 143 -11.75 27.19 -2.48
CA ASP A 143 -10.63 27.28 -3.44
C ASP A 143 -9.40 26.49 -2.94
N THR A 144 -8.41 26.34 -3.81
CA THR A 144 -7.15 25.65 -3.59
C THR A 144 -6.19 26.47 -2.72
N GLY A 145 -5.36 25.76 -1.94
CA GLY A 145 -4.46 26.38 -0.97
C GLY A 145 -3.29 27.12 -1.61
N SER A 146 -3.52 28.38 -2.01
CA SER A 146 -2.50 29.37 -2.33
C SER A 146 -2.37 30.35 -1.17
N VAL A 147 -1.34 30.19 -0.33
CA VAL A 147 -0.97 31.21 0.66
C VAL A 147 -0.18 32.32 -0.04
N GLU A 148 -0.82 33.48 -0.18
CA GLU A 148 -0.11 34.72 -0.50
C GLU A 148 0.67 35.24 0.72
N GLY A 149 1.74 36.01 0.49
CA GLY A 149 2.40 36.78 1.56
C GLY A 149 3.38 36.02 2.46
N ALA A 150 3.98 34.92 2.01
CA ALA A 150 5.12 34.33 2.73
C ALA A 150 6.33 35.31 2.74
N PRO A 151 6.87 35.72 3.91
CA PRO A 151 8.06 36.58 3.97
C PRO A 151 9.28 35.90 3.35
N GLN A 152 10.14 36.67 2.67
CA GLN A 152 11.44 36.16 2.23
C GLN A 152 12.34 35.89 3.46
N PRO A 153 13.04 34.73 3.54
CA PRO A 153 13.95 34.46 4.65
C PRO A 153 15.19 35.37 4.63
N THR A 154 15.16 36.44 5.43
CA THR A 154 16.28 37.37 5.59
C THR A 154 17.31 36.82 6.58
N ASP A 155 18.17 35.91 6.12
CA ASP A 155 19.46 35.67 6.80
C ASP A 155 20.53 35.07 5.85
N ASN A 156 21.49 35.90 5.45
CA ASN A 156 22.40 35.61 4.34
C ASN A 156 23.51 34.61 4.71
N THR A 157 23.39 33.37 4.25
CA THR A 157 24.55 32.47 4.03
C THR A 157 24.34 31.42 2.93
N PHE A 158 23.32 31.58 2.10
CA PHE A 158 23.10 30.74 0.93
C PHE A 158 22.59 31.60 -0.24
N THR A 159 23.24 31.50 -1.40
CA THR A 159 22.82 32.16 -2.64
C THR A 159 22.59 31.08 -3.71
N PRO A 160 21.38 30.95 -4.28
CA PRO A 160 21.13 30.07 -5.42
C PRO A 160 22.02 30.37 -6.62
N LYS A 161 22.37 29.32 -7.39
CA LYS A 161 23.20 29.44 -8.60
C LYS A 161 22.44 29.98 -9.83
N CYS A 162 21.17 30.32 -9.65
CA CYS A 162 20.24 30.75 -10.70
C CYS A 162 19.06 31.48 -10.07
N GLU A 163 18.25 32.16 -10.88
CA GLU A 163 16.98 32.75 -10.42
C GLU A 163 15.87 31.69 -10.30
N ILE A 164 15.33 31.52 -9.10
CA ILE A 164 14.29 30.53 -8.79
C ILE A 164 12.92 31.20 -8.81
N VAL A 165 12.23 31.12 -9.95
CA VAL A 165 10.92 31.75 -10.18
C VAL A 165 9.72 30.81 -9.98
N GLY A 166 9.95 29.51 -9.79
CA GLY A 166 8.90 28.50 -9.71
C GLY A 166 8.16 28.51 -8.37
N LYS A 167 6.84 28.70 -8.36
CA LYS A 167 6.00 28.72 -7.13
C LYS A 167 6.18 27.49 -6.24
N ASP A 168 6.30 26.30 -6.85
CA ASP A 168 6.55 25.04 -6.13
C ASP A 168 7.90 25.06 -5.41
N ALA A 169 8.98 25.38 -6.14
CA ALA A 169 10.33 25.50 -5.59
C ALA A 169 10.45 26.57 -4.49
N LEU A 170 9.84 27.75 -4.68
CA LEU A 170 9.80 28.82 -3.68
C LEU A 170 9.05 28.38 -2.41
N SER A 171 7.93 27.68 -2.57
CA SER A 171 7.18 27.08 -1.45
C SER A 171 7.99 26.00 -0.71
N ALA A 172 8.78 25.20 -1.43
CA ALA A 172 9.67 24.22 -0.82
C ALA A 172 10.82 24.89 -0.03
N LEU A 173 11.49 25.89 -0.62
CA LEU A 173 12.57 26.65 0.03
C LEU A 173 12.12 27.36 1.31
N ALA A 174 10.92 27.93 1.31
CA ALA A 174 10.34 28.61 2.48
C ALA A 174 9.87 27.66 3.61
N ARG A 175 9.76 26.35 3.34
CA ARG A 175 9.30 25.32 4.29
C ARG A 175 10.39 24.35 4.73
N ALA A 176 11.46 24.19 3.95
CA ALA A 176 12.59 23.34 4.30
C ALA A 176 13.29 23.85 5.57
N SER A 177 13.56 22.96 6.52
CA SER A 177 13.99 23.34 7.88
C SER A 177 15.50 23.44 8.03
N THR A 178 16.28 22.76 7.19
CA THR A 178 17.75 22.88 7.18
C THR A 178 18.27 23.72 6.01
N LYS A 179 19.30 24.52 6.26
CA LYS A 179 20.07 25.22 5.20
C LYS A 179 20.64 24.25 4.15
N GLN A 180 20.92 23.00 4.54
CA GLN A 180 21.33 21.94 3.60
C GLN A 180 20.20 21.60 2.62
N CYS A 181 19.01 21.28 3.11
CA CYS A 181 17.88 20.93 2.25
C CYS A 181 17.47 22.11 1.34
N GLN A 182 17.53 23.35 1.83
CA GLN A 182 17.36 24.55 1.00
C GLN A 182 18.41 24.63 -0.13
N GLN A 183 19.70 24.41 0.18
CA GLN A 183 20.79 24.39 -0.80
C GLN A 183 20.64 23.23 -1.80
N GLU A 184 20.19 22.05 -1.38
CA GLU A 184 19.90 20.92 -2.26
C GLU A 184 18.75 21.21 -3.21
N ILE A 185 17.59 21.65 -2.69
CA ILE A 185 16.42 22.06 -3.47
C ILE A 185 16.81 23.05 -4.56
N ALA A 186 17.55 24.11 -4.20
CA ALA A 186 17.98 25.12 -5.16
C ALA A 186 18.96 24.58 -6.22
N ASN A 187 19.92 23.71 -5.86
CA ASN A 187 20.79 23.07 -6.84
C ASN A 187 19.99 22.21 -7.84
N VAL A 188 19.03 21.43 -7.35
CA VAL A 188 18.17 20.56 -8.18
C VAL A 188 17.32 21.40 -9.15
N VAL A 189 16.74 22.51 -8.67
CA VAL A 189 15.95 23.43 -9.49
C VAL A 189 16.81 24.10 -10.57
N CYS A 190 18.00 24.61 -10.22
CA CYS A 190 18.92 25.22 -11.19
C CYS A 190 19.39 24.23 -12.28
N LEU A 191 19.72 22.98 -11.89
CA LEU A 191 20.11 21.93 -12.84
C LEU A 191 18.96 21.54 -13.78
N HIS A 192 17.72 21.58 -13.30
CA HIS A 192 16.54 21.32 -14.12
C HIS A 192 16.21 22.48 -15.07
N GLN A 193 16.26 23.73 -14.60
CA GLN A 193 16.11 24.93 -15.44
C GLN A 193 17.18 24.99 -16.54
N ALA A 194 18.43 24.60 -16.24
CA ALA A 194 19.51 24.49 -17.21
C ALA A 194 19.35 23.31 -18.21
N GLY A 195 18.33 22.45 -18.03
CA GLY A 195 18.07 21.30 -18.88
C GLY A 195 19.06 20.14 -18.71
N ASN A 196 19.84 20.14 -17.62
CA ASN A 196 20.95 19.22 -17.35
C ASN A 196 20.61 18.11 -16.33
N LEU A 197 19.45 18.16 -15.70
CA LEU A 197 19.05 17.18 -14.67
C LEU A 197 18.34 15.94 -15.22
N MET A 198 17.41 16.12 -16.15
CA MET A 198 16.46 15.08 -16.60
C MET A 198 16.75 14.60 -18.02
N PRO A 199 16.70 13.29 -18.30
CA PRO A 199 16.89 12.76 -19.65
C PRO A 199 15.73 13.16 -20.57
N LYS A 200 16.05 13.60 -21.80
CA LYS A 200 15.04 14.05 -22.79
C LYS A 200 14.49 12.89 -23.64
N SER A 201 15.31 11.88 -23.91
CA SER A 201 14.94 10.68 -24.66
C SER A 201 15.77 9.49 -24.16
N VAL A 202 15.14 8.34 -23.98
CA VAL A 202 15.75 7.11 -23.44
C VAL A 202 15.59 6.00 -24.50
N PRO A 203 16.59 5.14 -24.74
CA PRO A 203 16.46 4.06 -25.71
C PRO A 203 15.50 2.97 -25.22
N ARG A 204 14.86 2.28 -26.17
CA ARG A 204 14.05 1.07 -25.94
C ARG A 204 14.67 -0.09 -26.73
N HIS A 205 14.94 -1.19 -26.04
CA HIS A 205 15.53 -2.41 -26.59
C HIS A 205 14.54 -3.57 -26.74
N CYS A 206 13.39 -3.47 -26.07
CA CYS A 206 12.28 -4.41 -26.24
C CYS A 206 11.77 -4.39 -27.69
N GLN A 207 12.02 -5.50 -28.39
CA GLN A 207 11.67 -5.70 -29.81
C GLN A 207 10.16 -5.83 -30.07
N LEU A 208 9.36 -5.93 -29.00
CA LEU A 208 7.91 -6.14 -29.09
C LEU A 208 7.17 -4.80 -29.06
N ALA A 209 6.17 -4.66 -29.93
CA ALA A 209 5.41 -3.44 -30.09
C ALA A 209 4.33 -3.28 -29.00
N GLY A 210 4.29 -2.09 -28.37
CA GLY A 210 3.29 -1.75 -27.35
C GLY A 210 3.61 -2.29 -25.95
N LYS A 211 2.57 -2.32 -25.10
CA LYS A 211 2.62 -2.93 -23.77
C LYS A 211 2.41 -4.44 -23.86
N MET A 212 3.07 -5.18 -22.99
CA MET A 212 2.90 -6.63 -22.91
C MET A 212 1.81 -7.02 -21.90
N SER A 213 1.06 -8.09 -22.20
CA SER A 213 0.12 -8.70 -21.24
C SER A 213 0.01 -10.22 -21.41
N PRO A 214 1.09 -11.01 -21.21
CA PRO A 214 1.02 -12.45 -21.17
C PRO A 214 0.25 -12.88 -19.92
N GLY A 215 -0.98 -13.36 -20.10
CA GLY A 215 -1.71 -14.04 -19.04
C GLY A 215 -1.11 -15.42 -18.80
N VAL A 216 -0.68 -15.71 -17.58
CA VAL A 216 -0.36 -17.09 -17.18
C VAL A 216 -1.67 -17.86 -17.09
N GLN A 217 -1.86 -18.84 -17.97
CA GLN A 217 -3.02 -19.74 -17.93
C GLN A 217 -2.96 -20.57 -16.64
N TRP A 218 -3.84 -20.25 -15.70
CA TRP A 218 -3.90 -20.90 -14.40
C TRP A 218 -4.86 -22.08 -14.43
N GLU A 219 -4.32 -23.28 -14.25
CA GLU A 219 -5.06 -24.51 -14.01
C GLU A 219 -4.47 -25.16 -12.76
N GLU A 220 -5.22 -25.14 -11.65
CA GLU A 220 -4.73 -25.49 -10.32
C GLU A 220 -4.21 -26.94 -10.24
N ILE A 221 -4.82 -27.85 -11.01
CA ILE A 221 -4.38 -29.25 -11.22
C ILE A 221 -2.91 -29.31 -11.71
N ARG A 222 -2.45 -28.35 -12.50
CA ARG A 222 -1.06 -28.32 -13.02
C ARG A 222 -0.06 -27.67 -12.06
N ALA A 223 -0.48 -27.22 -10.87
CA ALA A 223 0.43 -26.74 -9.82
C ALA A 223 1.05 -27.90 -9.02
N GLN A 224 0.37 -29.03 -8.96
CA GLN A 224 0.77 -30.24 -8.23
C GLN A 224 1.63 -31.22 -9.05
N GLN A 225 1.86 -30.92 -10.34
CA GLN A 225 2.74 -31.73 -11.18
C GLN A 225 4.21 -31.48 -10.84
N PRO A 226 5.05 -32.53 -10.68
CA PRO A 226 6.47 -32.37 -10.37
C PRO A 226 7.18 -31.63 -11.50
N VAL A 227 7.83 -30.51 -11.16
CA VAL A 227 8.63 -29.72 -12.08
C VAL A 227 10.01 -30.36 -12.24
N GLY A 228 10.47 -30.55 -13.47
CA GLY A 228 11.82 -31.08 -13.73
C GLY A 228 12.90 -30.05 -13.40
N GLY A 229 13.76 -30.38 -12.43
CA GLY A 229 14.89 -29.55 -12.01
C GLY A 229 14.91 -29.29 -10.49
N PRO A 230 15.96 -28.62 -9.97
CA PRO A 230 16.02 -28.26 -8.55
C PRO A 230 14.98 -27.18 -8.21
N PRO A 231 14.39 -27.19 -6.99
CA PRO A 231 13.47 -26.15 -6.56
C PRO A 231 14.13 -24.76 -6.58
N VAL A 232 13.32 -23.70 -6.70
CA VAL A 232 13.81 -22.33 -6.58
C VAL A 232 14.11 -21.95 -5.14
N ARG A 233 15.15 -21.14 -4.96
CA ARG A 233 15.51 -20.53 -3.67
C ARG A 233 15.21 -19.04 -3.70
N ILE A 234 14.55 -18.55 -2.66
CA ILE A 234 13.96 -17.21 -2.63
C ILE A 234 14.80 -16.29 -1.74
N ALA A 235 15.14 -15.11 -2.24
CA ALA A 235 15.66 -13.99 -1.45
C ALA A 235 14.51 -13.06 -1.06
N TYR A 236 14.07 -13.16 0.20
CA TYR A 236 13.05 -12.29 0.78
C TYR A 236 13.68 -10.99 1.29
N MET A 237 13.32 -9.87 0.66
CA MET A 237 13.65 -8.53 1.11
C MET A 237 12.55 -8.01 2.05
N LEU A 238 12.79 -8.11 3.36
CA LEU A 238 11.86 -7.63 4.38
C LEU A 238 12.13 -6.15 4.68
N VAL A 239 11.15 -5.27 4.41
CA VAL A 239 11.26 -3.82 4.57
C VAL A 239 10.37 -3.37 5.72
N VAL A 240 10.97 -3.07 6.88
CA VAL A 240 10.23 -2.98 8.16
C VAL A 240 10.50 -1.69 8.94
N HIS A 241 9.47 -1.23 9.66
CA HIS A 241 9.48 -0.04 10.50
C HIS A 241 8.42 -0.15 11.60
N GLY A 242 8.42 0.78 12.56
CA GLY A 242 7.46 0.80 13.67
C GLY A 242 7.92 -0.05 14.86
N ARG A 243 6.96 -0.70 15.54
CA ARG A 243 7.19 -1.44 16.80
C ARG A 243 6.76 -2.92 16.75
N ALA A 244 6.10 -3.37 15.68
CA ALA A 244 5.36 -4.63 15.56
C ALA A 244 6.24 -5.90 15.45
N ILE A 245 7.31 -6.02 16.23
CA ILE A 245 8.27 -7.13 16.18
C ILE A 245 7.60 -8.51 16.35
N ARG A 246 6.55 -8.63 17.16
CA ARG A 246 5.83 -9.90 17.31
C ARG A 246 5.10 -10.33 16.03
N GLN A 247 4.57 -9.36 15.27
CA GLN A 247 3.99 -9.63 13.95
C GLN A 247 5.08 -9.98 12.93
N LEU A 248 6.25 -9.35 12.99
CA LEU A 248 7.39 -9.70 12.13
C LEU A 248 7.95 -11.10 12.43
N LYS A 249 8.07 -11.47 13.71
CA LYS A 249 8.46 -12.82 14.15
C LYS A 249 7.41 -13.87 13.72
N ARG A 250 6.11 -13.52 13.74
CA ARG A 250 5.00 -14.35 13.22
C ARG A 250 5.08 -14.54 11.69
N LEU A 251 5.22 -13.45 10.94
CA LEU A 251 5.42 -13.48 9.48
C LEU A 251 6.65 -14.32 9.10
N LEU A 252 7.80 -14.07 9.73
CA LEU A 252 9.03 -14.83 9.45
C LEU A 252 8.80 -16.32 9.67
N LYS A 253 8.18 -16.73 10.78
CA LYS A 253 7.83 -18.14 11.04
C LYS A 253 6.98 -18.77 9.92
N ALA A 254 6.05 -18.01 9.32
CA ALA A 254 5.16 -18.50 8.26
C ALA A 254 5.87 -18.64 6.89
N VAL A 255 6.92 -17.85 6.61
CA VAL A 255 7.66 -17.87 5.33
C VAL A 255 9.05 -18.52 5.43
N TYR A 256 9.49 -18.92 6.62
CA TYR A 256 10.83 -19.46 6.85
C TYR A 256 11.00 -20.85 6.24
N HIS A 257 12.09 -21.02 5.49
CA HIS A 257 12.60 -22.31 5.05
C HIS A 257 14.13 -22.21 4.96
N GLU A 258 14.85 -23.27 5.33
CA GLU A 258 16.32 -23.29 5.38
C GLU A 258 16.98 -22.98 4.02
N GLN A 259 16.32 -23.32 2.91
CA GLN A 259 16.82 -23.11 1.56
C GLN A 259 16.60 -21.68 1.02
N HIS A 260 15.80 -20.87 1.71
CA HIS A 260 15.53 -19.46 1.37
C HIS A 260 16.43 -18.52 2.19
N PHE A 261 16.53 -17.27 1.77
CA PHE A 261 17.36 -16.25 2.37
C PHE A 261 16.53 -15.02 2.74
N PHE A 262 16.80 -14.42 3.89
CA PHE A 262 16.02 -13.31 4.44
C PHE A 262 16.92 -12.12 4.70
N TYR A 263 16.76 -11.05 3.91
CA TYR A 263 17.51 -9.81 4.08
C TYR A 263 16.59 -8.70 4.58
N ILE A 264 16.89 -8.18 5.77
CA ILE A 264 15.98 -7.31 6.51
C ILE A 264 16.53 -5.89 6.56
N HIS A 265 15.82 -4.95 5.91
CA HIS A 265 16.03 -3.52 6.09
C HIS A 265 15.10 -3.00 7.18
N VAL A 266 15.67 -2.35 8.19
CA VAL A 266 14.93 -1.65 9.23
C VAL A 266 15.12 -0.14 9.09
N ASP A 267 14.03 0.60 8.94
CA ASP A 267 14.04 2.06 8.82
C ASP A 267 14.90 2.71 9.91
N LYS A 268 15.74 3.69 9.53
CA LYS A 268 16.72 4.36 10.40
C LYS A 268 16.12 4.95 11.70
N ARG A 269 14.83 5.27 11.71
CA ARG A 269 14.09 5.79 12.89
C ARG A 269 13.65 4.69 13.87
N SER A 270 13.47 3.45 13.38
CA SER A 270 12.88 2.34 14.16
C SER A 270 13.93 1.57 14.96
N ASN A 271 14.58 2.23 15.94
CA ASN A 271 15.75 1.67 16.64
C ASN A 271 15.46 0.47 17.53
N TYR A 272 14.35 0.46 18.29
CA TYR A 272 13.90 -0.74 19.01
C TYR A 272 13.73 -1.96 18.09
N LEU A 273 12.99 -1.79 16.98
CA LEU A 273 12.79 -2.86 16.00
C LEU A 273 14.12 -3.33 15.40
N TYR A 274 15.09 -2.44 15.20
CA TYR A 274 16.42 -2.81 14.73
C TYR A 274 17.20 -3.65 15.75
N ARG A 275 17.15 -3.33 17.05
CA ARG A 275 17.78 -4.15 18.11
C ARG A 275 17.21 -5.57 18.09
N GLU A 276 15.90 -5.70 18.14
CA GLU A 276 15.21 -7.00 18.12
C GLU A 276 15.43 -7.80 16.83
N VAL A 277 15.56 -7.14 15.69
CA VAL A 277 15.83 -7.78 14.38
C VAL A 277 17.28 -8.27 14.26
N VAL A 278 18.24 -7.52 14.83
CA VAL A 278 19.64 -7.98 14.91
C VAL A 278 19.78 -9.18 15.83
N GLU A 279 19.13 -9.18 17.00
CA GLU A 279 19.08 -10.32 17.91
C GLU A 279 18.40 -11.54 17.26
N LEU A 280 17.27 -11.33 16.58
CA LEU A 280 16.57 -12.39 15.83
C LEU A 280 17.46 -13.01 14.74
N ALA A 281 18.22 -12.20 13.99
CA ALA A 281 19.08 -12.68 12.91
C ALA A 281 20.26 -13.53 13.41
N GLN A 282 20.75 -13.34 14.64
CA GLN A 282 21.83 -14.16 15.21
C GLN A 282 21.46 -15.64 15.37
N HIS A 283 20.17 -15.98 15.32
CA HIS A 283 19.68 -17.35 15.48
C HIS A 283 19.60 -18.15 14.16
N TYR A 284 19.90 -17.55 13.01
CA TYR A 284 19.69 -18.17 11.69
C TYR A 284 20.75 -17.75 10.64
N GLU A 285 21.51 -18.69 10.09
CA GLU A 285 22.59 -18.40 9.11
C GLU A 285 22.09 -17.78 7.79
N ASN A 286 20.84 -18.06 7.43
CA ASN A 286 20.14 -17.55 6.25
C ASN A 286 19.34 -16.26 6.50
N VAL A 287 19.40 -15.67 7.69
CA VAL A 287 18.80 -14.37 8.01
C VAL A 287 19.91 -13.33 8.23
N ARG A 288 19.83 -12.19 7.54
CA ARG A 288 20.81 -11.09 7.67
C ARG A 288 20.11 -9.74 7.68
N VAL A 289 20.72 -8.75 8.34
CA VAL A 289 20.20 -7.38 8.46
C VAL A 289 21.06 -6.44 7.61
N THR A 290 20.46 -5.43 6.97
CA THR A 290 21.23 -4.41 6.23
C THR A 290 22.12 -3.62 7.21
N PRO A 291 23.46 -3.58 7.03
CA PRO A 291 24.36 -2.83 7.93
C PRO A 291 24.20 -1.31 7.77
N TRP A 292 23.71 -0.88 6.60
CA TRP A 292 23.24 0.47 6.33
C TRP A 292 21.73 0.55 6.55
N ARG A 293 21.21 1.73 6.96
CA ARG A 293 19.78 1.96 7.18
C ARG A 293 19.38 3.32 6.63
N MET A 294 18.44 3.34 5.68
CA MET A 294 17.83 4.58 5.16
C MET A 294 16.61 4.99 5.99
N VAL A 295 16.24 6.27 5.95
CA VAL A 295 14.92 6.77 6.36
C VAL A 295 14.00 6.58 5.16
N THR A 296 13.12 5.57 5.20
CA THR A 296 12.21 5.23 4.11
C THR A 296 10.85 5.84 4.38
N ILE A 297 10.65 7.08 3.93
CA ILE A 297 9.36 7.79 4.07
C ILE A 297 8.31 7.27 3.08
N TRP A 298 7.02 7.45 3.38
CA TRP A 298 5.96 7.15 2.43
C TRP A 298 6.17 7.98 1.15
N GLY A 299 6.21 7.32 -0.01
CA GLY A 299 6.45 7.97 -1.30
C GLY A 299 7.91 8.35 -1.61
N GLY A 300 8.85 8.16 -0.67
CA GLY A 300 10.24 8.62 -0.81
C GLY A 300 11.03 7.97 -1.94
N ALA A 301 11.96 8.73 -2.53
CA ALA A 301 12.96 8.24 -3.47
C ALA A 301 13.94 7.23 -2.83
N SER A 302 14.15 7.36 -1.52
CA SER A 302 14.89 6.44 -0.66
C SER A 302 14.41 5.00 -0.72
N LEU A 303 13.13 4.73 -1.01
CA LEU A 303 12.61 3.36 -1.12
C LEU A 303 13.21 2.61 -2.32
N LEU A 304 13.29 3.24 -3.50
CA LEU A 304 13.96 2.62 -4.66
C LEU A 304 15.47 2.53 -4.42
N ARG A 305 16.07 3.55 -3.80
CA ARG A 305 17.50 3.58 -3.46
C ARG A 305 17.88 2.44 -2.49
N MET A 306 16.99 2.11 -1.56
CA MET A 306 17.09 0.97 -0.65
C MET A 306 16.99 -0.34 -1.45
N TYR A 307 15.97 -0.53 -2.29
CA TYR A 307 15.84 -1.75 -3.11
C TYR A 307 17.02 -1.98 -4.04
N LEU A 308 17.50 -0.97 -4.78
CA LEU A 308 18.64 -1.13 -5.68
C LEU A 308 19.93 -1.48 -4.94
N ARG A 309 20.12 -0.94 -3.72
CA ARG A 309 21.26 -1.29 -2.88
C ARG A 309 21.15 -2.70 -2.29
N SER A 310 19.99 -3.08 -1.76
CA SER A 310 19.81 -4.42 -1.18
C SER A 310 19.80 -5.51 -2.25
N MET A 311 19.32 -5.22 -3.45
CA MET A 311 19.51 -6.07 -4.64
C MET A 311 21.00 -6.27 -4.94
N LYS A 312 21.81 -5.20 -4.92
CA LYS A 312 23.26 -5.33 -5.09
C LYS A 312 23.88 -6.19 -3.98
N ASP A 313 23.61 -5.88 -2.72
CA ASP A 313 24.13 -6.63 -1.57
C ASP A 313 23.76 -8.14 -1.70
N LEU A 314 22.52 -8.46 -2.07
CA LEU A 314 22.04 -9.83 -2.29
C LEU A 314 22.74 -10.55 -3.44
N LEU A 315 23.23 -9.85 -4.47
CA LEU A 315 24.01 -10.45 -5.55
C LEU A 315 25.46 -10.71 -5.14
N GLU A 316 26.01 -9.93 -4.20
CA GLU A 316 27.40 -10.00 -3.73
C GLU A 316 27.60 -10.88 -2.47
N ILE A 317 26.55 -11.22 -1.71
CA ILE A 317 26.68 -12.05 -0.50
C ILE A 317 27.24 -13.45 -0.83
N PRO A 318 28.39 -13.85 -0.25
CA PRO A 318 28.96 -15.18 -0.46
C PRO A 318 28.02 -16.30 0.04
N GLY A 319 27.93 -17.38 -0.76
CA GLY A 319 27.09 -18.56 -0.49
C GLY A 319 25.60 -18.40 -0.84
N TRP A 320 25.06 -17.19 -0.85
CA TRP A 320 23.63 -16.95 -1.10
C TRP A 320 23.32 -16.99 -2.60
N THR A 321 23.02 -18.20 -3.09
CA THR A 321 22.60 -18.46 -4.47
C THR A 321 21.08 -18.61 -4.53
N TRP A 322 20.41 -17.64 -5.12
CA TRP A 322 18.94 -17.51 -5.15
C TRP A 322 18.44 -17.22 -6.57
N ASP A 323 17.17 -17.56 -6.83
CA ASP A 323 16.53 -17.46 -8.15
C ASP A 323 15.57 -16.26 -8.24
N PHE A 324 14.90 -15.93 -7.14
CA PHE A 324 13.86 -14.91 -7.07
C PHE A 324 14.06 -13.92 -5.93
N PHE A 325 13.88 -12.64 -6.22
CA PHE A 325 13.76 -11.56 -5.24
C PHE A 325 12.27 -11.31 -4.94
N ILE A 326 11.87 -11.34 -3.67
CA ILE A 326 10.49 -11.04 -3.23
C ILE A 326 10.53 -9.98 -2.13
N ASN A 327 9.84 -8.85 -2.31
CA ASN A 327 9.70 -7.85 -1.25
C ASN A 327 8.45 -8.08 -0.37
N LEU A 328 8.60 -7.92 0.95
CA LEU A 328 7.50 -7.97 1.92
C LEU A 328 7.65 -6.86 2.96
N SER A 329 6.53 -6.32 3.46
CA SER A 329 6.53 -5.49 4.66
C SER A 329 6.16 -6.32 5.90
N ALA A 330 6.37 -5.78 7.11
CA ALA A 330 5.85 -6.38 8.34
C ALA A 330 4.31 -6.47 8.41
N THR A 331 3.59 -5.96 7.41
CA THR A 331 2.12 -6.00 7.26
C THR A 331 1.65 -6.85 6.07
N ASP A 332 2.56 -7.56 5.39
CA ASP A 332 2.23 -8.61 4.44
C ASP A 332 2.07 -9.96 5.17
N TYR A 333 1.36 -10.91 4.58
CA TYR A 333 1.25 -12.30 5.08
C TYR A 333 1.03 -13.29 3.93
N PRO A 334 1.53 -14.54 4.01
CA PRO A 334 1.22 -15.57 3.01
C PRO A 334 -0.27 -15.92 2.95
N THR A 335 -0.73 -16.38 1.79
CA THR A 335 -2.10 -16.87 1.52
C THR A 335 -2.14 -18.27 0.90
N ARG A 336 -0.98 -18.90 0.75
CA ARG A 336 -0.71 -20.24 0.21
C ARG A 336 0.58 -20.75 0.88
N THR A 337 0.86 -22.04 0.86
CA THR A 337 2.03 -22.59 1.55
C THR A 337 3.34 -22.28 0.80
N ASN A 338 4.48 -22.50 1.47
CA ASN A 338 5.81 -22.38 0.87
C ASN A 338 5.99 -23.35 -0.32
N GLU A 339 5.42 -24.55 -0.22
CA GLU A 339 5.54 -25.63 -1.19
C GLU A 339 4.80 -25.26 -2.48
N GLU A 340 3.60 -24.70 -2.35
CA GLU A 340 2.83 -24.16 -3.49
C GLU A 340 3.57 -23.01 -4.19
N LEU A 341 4.18 -22.10 -3.42
CA LEU A 341 4.96 -20.97 -3.93
C LEU A 341 6.21 -21.44 -4.68
N VAL A 342 6.96 -22.38 -4.09
CA VAL A 342 8.17 -22.95 -4.70
C VAL A 342 7.83 -23.76 -5.95
N ALA A 343 6.75 -24.55 -5.95
CA ALA A 343 6.29 -25.26 -7.15
C ALA A 343 5.88 -24.28 -8.27
N PHE A 344 5.10 -23.25 -7.94
CA PHE A 344 4.68 -22.23 -8.90
C PHE A 344 5.86 -21.46 -9.51
N LEU A 345 6.79 -20.99 -8.68
CA LEU A 345 7.94 -20.22 -9.15
C LEU A 345 8.97 -21.10 -9.88
N SER A 346 9.16 -22.37 -9.48
CA SER A 346 10.03 -23.30 -10.21
C SER A 346 9.53 -23.55 -11.64
N LYS A 347 8.21 -23.60 -11.82
CA LYS A 347 7.56 -23.74 -13.13
C LYS A 347 7.65 -22.48 -14.01
N ASN A 348 7.88 -21.32 -13.41
CA ASN A 348 7.90 -20.01 -14.09
C ASN A 348 9.24 -19.27 -13.85
N ARG A 349 10.36 -20.01 -13.78
CA ARG A 349 11.69 -19.51 -13.36
C ARG A 349 12.24 -18.36 -14.23
N ASP A 350 11.69 -18.18 -15.43
CA ASP A 350 12.05 -17.12 -16.39
C ASP A 350 11.12 -15.89 -16.35
N LYS A 351 10.12 -15.84 -15.47
CA LYS A 351 9.07 -14.79 -15.45
C LYS A 351 9.23 -13.76 -14.33
N ASN A 352 8.98 -12.50 -14.67
CA ASN A 352 8.97 -11.36 -13.75
C ASN A 352 7.53 -10.93 -13.46
N PHE A 353 7.14 -10.96 -12.18
CA PHE A 353 5.77 -10.77 -11.72
C PHE A 353 5.59 -9.36 -11.14
N LEU A 354 5.09 -8.46 -11.99
CA LEU A 354 4.73 -7.09 -11.65
C LEU A 354 3.22 -6.92 -11.84
N LYS A 355 2.63 -5.87 -11.25
CA LYS A 355 1.22 -5.54 -11.53
C LYS A 355 1.12 -4.11 -12.01
N SER A 356 0.63 -3.93 -13.23
CA SER A 356 0.35 -2.64 -13.83
C SER A 356 -1.04 -2.11 -13.43
N HIS A 357 -1.25 -0.81 -13.57
CA HIS A 357 -2.46 -0.11 -13.12
C HIS A 357 -3.73 -0.45 -13.91
N GLY A 358 -3.58 -1.03 -15.11
CA GLY A 358 -4.66 -1.60 -15.92
C GLY A 358 -5.69 -0.58 -16.43
N ARG A 359 -5.30 0.68 -16.62
CA ARG A 359 -6.19 1.81 -16.97
C ARG A 359 -5.56 2.72 -18.03
N ASP A 360 -6.15 3.88 -18.28
CA ASP A 360 -5.54 4.94 -19.10
C ASP A 360 -4.21 5.40 -18.51
N ASN A 361 -3.16 5.35 -19.33
CA ASN A 361 -1.79 5.67 -18.95
C ASN A 361 -1.57 7.17 -18.69
N SER A 362 -2.29 8.05 -19.39
CA SER A 362 -2.15 9.50 -19.20
C SER A 362 -2.65 9.95 -17.83
N ARG A 363 -3.76 9.35 -17.37
CA ARG A 363 -4.30 9.51 -16.01
C ARG A 363 -3.46 8.83 -14.93
N PHE A 364 -2.73 7.75 -15.24
CA PHE A 364 -1.75 7.18 -14.32
C PHE A 364 -0.60 8.16 -14.08
N ILE A 365 0.09 8.58 -15.13
CA ILE A 365 1.22 9.54 -15.09
C ILE A 365 0.87 10.77 -14.24
N LYS A 366 -0.26 11.41 -14.52
CA LYS A 366 -0.73 12.62 -13.79
C LYS A 366 -1.18 12.36 -12.35
N LYS A 367 -1.56 11.13 -11.97
CA LYS A 367 -1.97 10.80 -10.59
C LYS A 367 -0.80 10.41 -9.70
N GLN A 368 0.21 9.77 -10.27
CA GLN A 368 1.47 9.48 -9.60
C GLN A 368 2.37 10.72 -9.49
N GLY A 369 2.10 11.77 -10.27
CA GLY A 369 2.97 12.94 -10.37
C GLY A 369 4.27 12.65 -11.12
N LEU A 370 4.28 11.70 -12.07
CA LEU A 370 5.48 11.40 -12.86
C LEU A 370 5.88 12.59 -13.76
N ASP A 371 4.93 13.45 -14.11
CA ASP A 371 5.10 14.75 -14.78
C ASP A 371 5.59 15.88 -13.84
N ARG A 372 5.87 15.57 -12.57
CA ARG A 372 6.38 16.51 -11.56
C ARG A 372 7.81 16.13 -11.16
N LEU A 373 8.61 17.15 -10.87
CA LEU A 373 9.93 16.98 -10.27
C LEU A 373 9.79 17.00 -8.74
N PHE A 374 10.38 16.00 -8.07
CA PHE A 374 10.43 15.94 -6.61
C PHE A 374 11.87 15.78 -6.10
N HIS A 375 12.16 16.22 -4.87
CA HIS A 375 13.43 15.94 -4.17
C HIS A 375 13.18 15.47 -2.73
N GLU A 376 14.06 14.63 -2.18
CA GLU A 376 13.95 14.10 -0.82
C GLU A 376 15.08 14.64 0.06
N CYS A 377 14.76 15.57 0.96
CA CYS A 377 15.63 16.04 2.04
C CYS A 377 14.80 16.40 3.28
N ASP A 378 15.45 16.48 4.45
CA ASP A 378 14.81 16.67 5.77
C ASP A 378 13.69 15.65 6.10
N SER A 379 13.76 14.43 5.52
CA SER A 379 12.71 13.40 5.62
C SER A 379 11.34 13.81 5.04
N HIS A 380 11.32 14.71 4.05
CA HIS A 380 10.13 15.16 3.34
C HIS A 380 10.33 15.05 1.81
N MET A 381 9.26 14.78 1.05
CA MET A 381 9.29 14.72 -0.42
C MET A 381 8.73 16.02 -1.01
N TRP A 382 9.65 16.95 -1.30
CA TRP A 382 9.37 18.29 -1.81
C TRP A 382 8.97 18.27 -3.28
N ARG A 383 7.89 18.95 -3.67
CA ARG A 383 7.54 19.16 -5.08
C ARG A 383 8.20 20.44 -5.58
N LEU A 384 8.95 20.34 -6.68
CA LEU A 384 9.81 21.43 -7.17
C LEU A 384 9.31 22.08 -8.47
N GLY A 385 8.45 21.39 -9.22
CA GLY A 385 7.82 21.92 -10.43
C GLY A 385 7.40 20.82 -11.42
N GLU A 386 7.27 21.20 -12.69
CA GLU A 386 6.93 20.28 -13.78
C GLU A 386 8.18 19.73 -14.50
N ARG A 387 8.06 18.54 -15.08
CA ARG A 387 9.05 17.96 -15.99
C ARG A 387 8.37 17.18 -17.11
N GLN A 388 9.08 16.99 -18.21
CA GLN A 388 8.62 16.16 -19.32
C GLN A 388 8.89 14.67 -19.03
N ILE A 389 8.04 13.80 -19.57
CA ILE A 389 8.31 12.35 -19.62
C ILE A 389 9.28 12.10 -20.78
N PRO A 390 10.36 11.30 -20.60
CA PRO A 390 11.35 11.09 -21.66
C PRO A 390 10.75 10.40 -22.89
N ALA A 391 11.16 10.82 -24.07
CA ALA A 391 10.79 10.17 -25.33
C ALA A 391 11.46 8.79 -25.50
N GLY A 392 10.98 8.01 -26.47
CA GLY A 392 11.57 6.71 -26.87
C GLY A 392 11.12 5.48 -26.07
N ILE A 393 10.60 5.67 -24.86
CA ILE A 393 10.18 4.58 -23.95
C ILE A 393 8.67 4.52 -23.72
N VAL A 394 8.19 3.32 -23.36
CA VAL A 394 6.85 3.10 -22.78
C VAL A 394 6.95 3.21 -21.26
N VAL A 395 6.30 4.19 -20.65
CA VAL A 395 6.19 4.30 -19.19
C VAL A 395 4.98 3.51 -18.70
N ASP A 396 5.16 2.66 -17.69
CA ASP A 396 4.08 2.03 -16.94
C ASP A 396 4.38 1.94 -15.44
N GLY A 397 3.40 1.50 -14.66
CA GLY A 397 3.53 1.20 -13.25
C GLY A 397 2.24 0.66 -12.64
N GLY A 398 2.23 0.46 -11.33
CA GLY A 398 1.08 0.00 -10.58
C GLY A 398 1.44 -0.30 -9.14
N SER A 399 1.73 -1.57 -8.82
CA SER A 399 2.16 -1.95 -7.47
C SER A 399 3.67 -2.01 -7.33
N ASP A 400 4.16 -1.46 -6.23
CA ASP A 400 5.51 -1.57 -5.67
C ASP A 400 5.84 -2.95 -5.07
N TRP A 401 4.88 -3.88 -5.03
CA TRP A 401 5.08 -5.26 -4.56
C TRP A 401 5.19 -6.19 -5.76
N PHE A 402 6.22 -7.04 -5.80
CA PHE A 402 6.60 -7.83 -6.97
C PHE A 402 7.36 -9.11 -6.61
N VAL A 403 7.63 -9.93 -7.64
CA VAL A 403 8.60 -11.04 -7.61
C VAL A 403 9.45 -10.95 -8.88
N LEU A 404 10.77 -10.82 -8.74
CA LEU A 404 11.69 -10.59 -9.87
C LEU A 404 12.73 -11.71 -9.98
N THR A 405 13.08 -12.11 -11.20
CA THR A 405 14.14 -13.10 -11.46
C THR A 405 15.51 -12.53 -11.13
N ARG A 406 16.44 -13.37 -10.65
CA ARG A 406 17.83 -12.96 -10.41
C ARG A 406 18.47 -12.33 -11.64
N SER A 407 18.24 -12.89 -12.83
CA SER A 407 18.74 -12.36 -14.11
C SER A 407 18.27 -10.93 -14.42
N PHE A 408 17.01 -10.58 -14.10
CA PHE A 408 16.52 -9.22 -14.28
C PHE A 408 17.09 -8.28 -13.20
N VAL A 409 17.26 -8.77 -11.97
CA VAL A 409 17.93 -8.00 -10.90
C VAL A 409 19.42 -7.74 -11.23
N GLU A 410 20.13 -8.72 -11.79
CA GLU A 410 21.51 -8.57 -12.28
C GLU A 410 21.61 -7.53 -13.40
N TYR A 411 20.71 -7.56 -14.38
CA TYR A 411 20.60 -6.49 -15.39
C TYR A 411 20.33 -5.13 -14.74
N VAL A 412 19.33 -5.02 -13.86
CA VAL A 412 18.96 -3.77 -13.17
C VAL A 412 20.08 -3.21 -12.27
N VAL A 413 20.98 -4.05 -11.75
CA VAL A 413 22.09 -3.66 -10.87
C VAL A 413 23.39 -3.38 -11.64
N TYR A 414 23.81 -4.25 -12.55
CA TYR A 414 25.15 -4.23 -13.14
C TYR A 414 25.24 -3.74 -14.59
N THR A 415 24.13 -3.45 -15.27
CA THR A 415 24.23 -2.98 -16.66
C THR A 415 24.67 -1.51 -16.76
N ASP A 416 25.54 -1.24 -17.74
CA ASP A 416 25.88 0.10 -18.23
C ASP A 416 24.88 0.62 -19.30
N ASP A 417 23.80 -0.12 -19.57
CA ASP A 417 22.77 0.24 -20.55
C ASP A 417 22.21 1.65 -20.29
N PRO A 418 22.28 2.57 -21.28
CA PRO A 418 21.71 3.92 -21.17
C PRO A 418 20.21 3.96 -20.86
N LEU A 419 19.45 2.87 -21.06
CA LEU A 419 18.08 2.72 -20.55
C LEU A 419 18.07 2.76 -19.02
N VAL A 420 18.81 1.88 -18.36
CA VAL A 420 18.83 1.75 -16.91
C VAL A 420 19.53 2.94 -16.26
N ALA A 421 20.63 3.43 -16.83
CA ALA A 421 21.35 4.61 -16.33
C ALA A 421 20.47 5.87 -16.32
N GLN A 422 19.75 6.15 -17.42
CA GLN A 422 18.87 7.32 -17.49
C GLN A 422 17.60 7.16 -16.66
N LEU A 423 17.04 5.94 -16.56
CA LEU A 423 15.90 5.70 -15.68
C LEU A 423 16.28 5.82 -14.19
N ARG A 424 17.47 5.38 -13.78
CA ARG A 424 17.99 5.65 -12.42
C ARG A 424 18.03 7.16 -12.13
N GLN A 425 18.55 7.96 -13.06
CA GLN A 425 18.58 9.43 -12.92
C GLN A 425 17.17 10.04 -12.86
N PHE A 426 16.25 9.63 -13.74
CA PHE A 426 14.86 10.09 -13.73
C PHE A 426 14.13 9.74 -12.42
N TYR A 427 14.32 8.50 -11.93
CA TYR A 427 13.64 7.98 -10.74
C TYR A 427 14.28 8.41 -9.40
N THR A 428 15.48 8.98 -9.39
CA THR A 428 16.04 9.71 -8.22
C THR A 428 15.15 10.88 -7.80
N TYR A 429 14.47 11.54 -8.75
CA TYR A 429 13.67 12.75 -8.53
C TYR A 429 12.16 12.52 -8.71
N THR A 430 11.68 11.34 -8.31
CA THR A 430 10.32 10.84 -8.51
C THR A 430 9.66 10.47 -7.19
N LEU A 431 8.40 10.87 -7.02
CA LEU A 431 7.50 10.37 -5.97
C LEU A 431 7.06 8.92 -6.28
N LEU A 432 7.00 8.06 -5.27
CA LEU A 432 6.58 6.64 -5.40
C LEU A 432 7.35 5.87 -6.50
N PRO A 433 8.69 5.96 -6.59
CA PRO A 433 9.43 5.46 -7.74
C PRO A 433 9.35 3.94 -7.90
N ALA A 434 9.23 3.20 -6.80
CA ALA A 434 9.09 1.73 -6.82
C ALA A 434 7.77 1.27 -7.46
N GLU A 435 6.73 2.11 -7.53
CA GLU A 435 5.47 1.79 -8.21
C GLU A 435 5.57 1.87 -9.75
N SER A 436 6.71 2.27 -10.34
CA SER A 436 6.84 2.39 -11.81
C SER A 436 8.24 2.18 -12.40
N PHE A 437 9.32 2.26 -11.61
CA PHE A 437 10.70 2.02 -12.08
C PHE A 437 10.86 0.62 -12.67
N PHE A 438 10.50 -0.43 -11.94
CA PHE A 438 10.73 -1.81 -12.37
C PHE A 438 9.89 -2.19 -13.60
N HIS A 439 8.64 -1.72 -13.68
CA HIS A 439 7.77 -1.86 -14.87
C HIS A 439 8.38 -1.16 -16.08
N THR A 440 8.77 0.12 -15.93
CA THR A 440 9.32 0.93 -17.02
C THR A 440 10.69 0.42 -17.49
N VAL A 441 11.54 -0.09 -16.60
CA VAL A 441 12.78 -0.77 -17.02
C VAL A 441 12.46 -2.06 -17.76
N LEU A 442 11.62 -2.94 -17.19
CA LEU A 442 11.35 -4.26 -17.77
C LEU A 442 10.71 -4.16 -19.16
N GLU A 443 9.65 -3.36 -19.32
CA GLU A 443 8.93 -3.20 -20.60
C GLU A 443 9.76 -2.59 -21.73
N ASN A 444 10.88 -1.92 -21.42
CA ASN A 444 11.78 -1.37 -22.44
C ASN A 444 13.09 -2.14 -22.58
N SER A 445 13.42 -3.03 -21.64
CA SER A 445 14.60 -3.90 -21.67
C SER A 445 14.48 -5.04 -22.70
N PRO A 446 15.59 -5.74 -23.04
CA PRO A 446 15.53 -6.99 -23.80
C PRO A 446 14.69 -8.08 -23.13
N ALA A 447 14.53 -8.03 -21.79
CA ALA A 447 13.80 -9.02 -21.00
C ALA A 447 12.27 -8.82 -20.97
N CYS A 448 11.71 -7.87 -21.73
CA CYS A 448 10.28 -7.51 -21.67
C CYS A 448 9.31 -8.69 -21.81
N ALA A 449 9.67 -9.71 -22.60
CA ALA A 449 8.88 -10.94 -22.79
C ALA A 449 8.77 -11.84 -21.53
N SER A 450 9.49 -11.53 -20.45
CA SER A 450 9.34 -12.18 -19.14
C SER A 450 8.23 -11.59 -18.27
N LEU A 451 7.69 -10.40 -18.61
CA LEU A 451 6.66 -9.73 -17.80
C LEU A 451 5.37 -10.56 -17.74
N VAL A 452 4.89 -10.81 -16.53
CA VAL A 452 3.53 -11.29 -16.23
C VAL A 452 2.82 -10.19 -15.44
N ASP A 453 1.66 -9.72 -15.93
CA ASP A 453 0.85 -8.67 -15.29
C ASP A 453 -0.01 -9.21 -14.12
N ASN A 454 0.66 -9.88 -13.19
CA ASN A 454 0.15 -10.30 -11.90
C ASN A 454 1.33 -10.39 -10.91
N ASN A 455 1.38 -9.52 -9.90
CA ASN A 455 2.42 -9.53 -8.86
C ASN A 455 2.23 -10.58 -7.76
N LEU A 456 1.29 -11.50 -7.94
CA LEU A 456 0.94 -12.56 -6.99
C LEU A 456 0.41 -12.05 -5.63
N ARG A 457 -0.08 -10.80 -5.55
CA ARG A 457 -0.63 -10.20 -4.32
C ARG A 457 -2.15 -10.01 -4.34
N VAL A 458 -2.77 -10.12 -3.15
CA VAL A 458 -4.08 -9.52 -2.84
C VAL A 458 -3.86 -8.25 -2.01
N THR A 459 -4.36 -7.10 -2.46
CA THR A 459 -4.17 -5.81 -1.75
C THR A 459 -5.52 -5.18 -1.42
N ASN A 460 -5.79 -4.91 -0.14
CA ASN A 460 -7.12 -4.52 0.33
C ASN A 460 -7.46 -3.03 0.07
N TRP A 461 -7.62 -2.65 -1.20
CA TRP A 461 -7.88 -1.27 -1.61
C TRP A 461 -9.36 -0.83 -1.44
N ASN A 462 -9.73 -0.30 -0.27
CA ASN A 462 -10.99 0.46 -0.12
C ASN A 462 -10.73 1.98 -0.21
N ARG A 463 -10.85 2.54 -1.41
CA ARG A 463 -10.57 3.96 -1.69
C ARG A 463 -11.46 4.95 -0.92
N LYS A 464 -12.65 4.55 -0.43
CA LYS A 464 -13.49 5.40 0.45
C LYS A 464 -12.86 5.62 1.83
N LEU A 465 -11.99 4.72 2.28
CA LEU A 465 -11.36 4.75 3.59
C LEU A 465 -9.87 5.11 3.54
N GLY A 466 -9.12 4.55 2.58
CA GLY A 466 -7.66 4.67 2.50
C GLY A 466 -7.10 5.89 1.76
N CYS A 467 -7.93 6.63 1.01
CA CYS A 467 -7.52 7.82 0.24
C CYS A 467 -7.94 9.12 0.96
N LYS A 468 -7.29 9.48 2.07
CA LYS A 468 -7.63 10.68 2.87
C LYS A 468 -6.57 11.79 2.81
N CYS A 469 -5.59 11.69 1.91
CA CYS A 469 -4.43 12.61 1.83
C CYS A 469 -3.63 12.70 3.16
N GLN A 470 -3.66 11.64 3.97
CA GLN A 470 -3.07 11.58 5.31
C GLN A 470 -1.55 11.85 5.36
N TYR A 471 -0.85 11.69 4.23
CA TYR A 471 0.60 11.87 4.11
C TYR A 471 1.06 13.29 3.73
N LYS A 472 0.15 14.28 3.67
CA LYS A 472 0.47 15.68 3.28
C LYS A 472 1.56 16.37 4.12
N HIS A 473 1.86 15.85 5.31
CA HIS A 473 2.95 16.33 6.18
C HIS A 473 4.32 15.68 5.88
N ILE A 474 4.35 14.65 5.04
CA ILE A 474 5.55 13.87 4.63
C ILE A 474 5.87 14.13 3.16
N VAL A 475 4.86 14.42 2.33
CA VAL A 475 5.01 14.65 0.88
C VAL A 475 4.13 15.80 0.39
N ASP A 476 4.59 16.52 -0.64
CA ASP A 476 3.82 17.56 -1.35
C ASP A 476 2.76 17.00 -2.33
N TRP A 477 2.10 15.91 -1.94
CA TRP A 477 1.12 15.17 -2.76
C TRP A 477 0.03 14.48 -1.90
N CYS A 478 -1.04 14.00 -2.54
CA CYS A 478 -2.08 13.23 -1.86
C CYS A 478 -2.01 11.73 -2.17
N GLY A 479 -1.65 10.94 -1.16
CA GLY A 479 -1.59 9.49 -1.24
C GLY A 479 -2.89 8.74 -0.91
N CYS A 480 -2.87 7.45 -1.22
CA CYS A 480 -3.79 6.43 -0.69
C CYS A 480 -2.96 5.29 -0.08
N SER A 481 -3.53 4.56 0.88
CA SER A 481 -2.98 3.28 1.35
C SER A 481 -4.06 2.17 1.36
N PRO A 482 -3.67 0.89 1.29
CA PRO A 482 -4.59 -0.22 1.53
C PRO A 482 -5.12 -0.21 2.96
N ASN A 483 -6.29 -0.81 3.15
CA ASN A 483 -6.83 -1.12 4.47
C ASN A 483 -6.24 -2.42 5.01
N ASP A 484 -6.42 -2.63 6.31
CA ASP A 484 -6.14 -3.91 6.96
C ASP A 484 -7.30 -4.88 6.76
N PHE A 485 -7.00 -6.16 6.58
CA PHE A 485 -7.99 -7.21 6.47
C PHE A 485 -8.72 -7.47 7.81
N LYS A 486 -9.90 -8.08 7.70
CA LYS A 486 -10.76 -8.50 8.82
C LYS A 486 -11.30 -9.92 8.55
N PRO A 487 -11.87 -10.65 9.54
CA PRO A 487 -12.29 -12.04 9.35
C PRO A 487 -13.22 -12.26 8.15
N GLN A 488 -14.16 -11.33 7.90
CA GLN A 488 -15.08 -11.37 6.75
C GLN A 488 -14.38 -11.23 5.37
N ASP A 489 -13.13 -10.81 5.32
CA ASP A 489 -12.34 -10.80 4.09
C ASP A 489 -11.70 -12.15 3.75
N PHE A 490 -11.75 -13.15 4.63
CA PHE A 490 -11.05 -14.43 4.44
C PHE A 490 -11.41 -15.14 3.12
N LEU A 491 -12.70 -15.13 2.73
CA LEU A 491 -13.16 -15.64 1.43
C LEU A 491 -12.55 -14.91 0.21
N ARG A 492 -12.02 -13.70 0.39
CA ARG A 492 -11.28 -12.95 -0.65
C ARG A 492 -9.81 -13.35 -0.73
N LEU A 493 -9.25 -13.92 0.33
CA LEU A 493 -7.88 -14.44 0.38
C LEU A 493 -7.79 -15.84 -0.28
N GLN A 494 -8.88 -16.61 -0.23
CA GLN A 494 -9.01 -17.94 -0.85
C GLN A 494 -9.35 -17.92 -2.36
N GLN A 495 -9.37 -16.75 -3.02
CA GLN A 495 -9.85 -16.64 -4.42
C GLN A 495 -8.88 -17.27 -5.44
N VAL A 496 -9.30 -18.38 -6.05
CA VAL A 496 -8.53 -19.16 -7.05
C VAL A 496 -8.47 -18.53 -8.46
N SER A 497 -9.11 -17.38 -8.69
CA SER A 497 -9.29 -16.78 -10.03
C SER A 497 -7.99 -16.29 -10.70
N ARG A 498 -6.92 -16.15 -9.93
CA ARG A 498 -5.54 -15.93 -10.39
C ARG A 498 -4.58 -16.40 -9.29
N PRO A 499 -3.35 -16.83 -9.59
CA PRO A 499 -2.40 -17.22 -8.57
C PRO A 499 -2.02 -16.02 -7.69
N THR A 500 -2.16 -16.16 -6.37
CA THR A 500 -1.71 -15.20 -5.36
C THR A 500 -1.20 -15.91 -4.12
N PHE A 501 0.00 -15.55 -3.66
CA PHE A 501 0.71 -16.22 -2.57
C PHE A 501 0.88 -15.35 -1.33
N PHE A 502 0.65 -14.03 -1.43
CA PHE A 502 0.68 -13.11 -0.29
C PHE A 502 -0.45 -12.08 -0.36
N ALA A 503 -0.82 -11.52 0.79
CA ALA A 503 -1.78 -10.44 0.89
C ALA A 503 -1.32 -9.32 1.84
N ARG A 504 -1.86 -8.09 1.64
CA ARG A 504 -1.65 -6.95 2.53
C ARG A 504 -2.85 -5.98 2.58
N LYS A 505 -3.14 -5.32 3.71
CA LYS A 505 -2.35 -5.27 4.95
C LYS A 505 -2.93 -6.10 6.09
N PHE A 506 -2.07 -6.45 7.04
CA PHE A 506 -2.42 -7.03 8.33
C PHE A 506 -1.70 -6.27 9.45
N GLU A 507 -2.42 -5.84 10.47
CA GLU A 507 -1.87 -5.24 11.68
C GLU A 507 -2.58 -5.85 12.90
N SER A 508 -1.84 -6.52 13.77
CA SER A 508 -2.40 -7.30 14.90
C SER A 508 -3.11 -6.39 15.93
N THR A 509 -2.63 -5.14 16.06
CA THR A 509 -3.27 -4.04 16.80
C THR A 509 -4.63 -3.62 16.25
N VAL A 510 -4.92 -3.94 14.97
CA VAL A 510 -6.15 -3.58 14.26
C VAL A 510 -7.10 -4.77 14.15
N ASN A 511 -6.60 -5.99 13.91
CA ASN A 511 -7.29 -7.26 14.11
C ASN A 511 -6.28 -8.43 14.03
N GLN A 512 -6.15 -9.22 15.10
CA GLN A 512 -5.33 -10.43 15.08
C GLN A 512 -6.08 -11.68 14.58
N GLU A 513 -7.39 -11.72 14.77
CA GLU A 513 -8.28 -12.85 14.45
C GLU A 513 -8.17 -13.34 12.99
N VAL A 514 -8.08 -12.42 12.02
CA VAL A 514 -7.90 -12.79 10.60
C VAL A 514 -6.56 -13.48 10.33
N LEU A 515 -5.51 -13.19 11.12
CA LEU A 515 -4.22 -13.90 11.07
C LEU A 515 -4.30 -15.26 11.77
N GLU A 516 -5.11 -15.39 12.82
CA GLU A 516 -5.35 -16.68 13.49
C GLU A 516 -6.11 -17.65 12.58
N ILE A 517 -7.14 -17.16 11.85
CA ILE A 517 -7.86 -17.93 10.83
C ILE A 517 -6.92 -18.33 9.68
N LEU A 518 -6.05 -17.42 9.24
CA LEU A 518 -5.13 -17.66 8.13
C LEU A 518 -3.98 -18.63 8.50
N ASP A 519 -3.43 -18.54 9.71
CA ASP A 519 -2.48 -19.52 10.22
C ASP A 519 -3.11 -20.90 10.36
N PHE A 520 -4.32 -20.99 10.92
CA PHE A 520 -5.04 -22.26 11.03
C PHE A 520 -5.31 -22.88 9.66
N HIS A 521 -5.68 -22.07 8.66
CA HIS A 521 -5.92 -22.54 7.30
C HIS A 521 -4.66 -23.10 6.61
N LEU A 522 -3.50 -22.45 6.81
CA LEU A 522 -2.26 -22.79 6.12
C LEU A 522 -1.41 -23.86 6.84
N TYR A 523 -1.45 -23.90 8.18
CA TYR A 523 -0.54 -24.70 9.00
C TYR A 523 -1.24 -25.52 10.10
N GLY A 524 -2.57 -25.42 10.22
CA GLY A 524 -3.36 -26.14 11.22
C GLY A 524 -3.34 -25.52 12.63
N SER A 525 -3.94 -26.23 13.59
CA SER A 525 -4.05 -25.77 14.99
C SER A 525 -2.71 -25.85 15.74
N TYR A 526 -2.45 -24.85 16.57
CA TYR A 526 -1.51 -24.98 17.68
C TYR A 526 -2.02 -26.03 18.70
N PRO A 527 -1.12 -26.69 19.47
CA PRO A 527 -1.52 -27.62 20.53
C PRO A 527 -2.50 -26.98 21.53
N PRO A 528 -3.53 -27.69 22.04
CA PRO A 528 -4.60 -27.09 22.85
C PRO A 528 -4.16 -26.36 24.12
N SER A 529 -3.01 -26.71 24.69
CA SER A 529 -2.42 -26.08 25.88
C SER A 529 -1.55 -24.86 25.57
N THR A 530 -1.44 -24.42 24.30
CA THR A 530 -0.59 -23.29 23.92
C THR A 530 -1.15 -21.98 24.52
N PRO A 531 -0.42 -21.31 25.43
CA PRO A 531 -0.92 -20.12 26.09
C PRO A 531 -0.98 -18.93 25.13
N ALA A 532 -1.82 -17.95 25.48
CA ALA A 532 -1.80 -16.60 24.91
C ALA A 532 -2.03 -16.46 23.38
N LEU A 533 -2.52 -17.50 22.68
CA LEU A 533 -2.78 -17.45 21.23
C LEU A 533 -3.61 -16.23 20.78
N LYS A 534 -4.67 -15.90 21.54
CA LYS A 534 -5.58 -14.76 21.29
C LYS A 534 -5.09 -13.42 21.85
N ALA A 535 -3.86 -13.35 22.34
CA ALA A 535 -3.29 -12.15 22.96
C ALA A 535 -2.18 -11.55 22.10
N TYR A 536 -2.09 -10.23 22.11
CA TYR A 536 -1.05 -9.48 21.40
C TYR A 536 -0.35 -8.52 22.36
N TRP A 537 0.93 -8.26 22.09
CA TRP A 537 1.73 -7.25 22.79
C TRP A 537 2.67 -6.55 21.82
N GLU A 538 2.72 -5.22 21.90
CA GLU A 538 3.64 -4.37 21.17
C GLU A 538 4.35 -3.43 22.15
N ASN A 539 5.69 -3.46 22.17
CA ASN A 539 6.49 -2.55 22.97
C ASN A 539 6.40 -1.14 22.36
N ILE A 540 5.77 -0.21 23.08
CA ILE A 540 5.58 1.18 22.65
C ILE A 540 6.65 2.13 23.20
N TYR A 541 7.43 1.69 24.19
CA TYR A 541 8.64 2.38 24.67
C TYR A 541 9.63 1.38 25.30
N ASP A 542 10.92 1.60 25.03
CA ASP A 542 12.03 0.75 25.46
C ASP A 542 13.19 1.63 25.95
N VAL A 543 13.78 1.30 27.09
CA VAL A 543 14.76 2.18 27.78
C VAL A 543 16.00 2.51 26.92
N ALA A 544 16.37 1.63 26.00
CA ALA A 544 17.50 1.85 25.09
C ALA A 544 17.19 2.81 23.92
N ASP A 545 15.97 3.31 23.80
CA ASP A 545 15.65 4.50 22.97
C ASP A 545 15.86 5.83 23.75
N GLY A 546 16.08 5.77 25.07
CA GLY A 546 16.36 6.90 25.95
C GLY A 546 15.13 7.73 26.34
N PRO A 547 15.24 8.63 27.35
CA PRO A 547 14.10 9.39 27.87
C PRO A 547 13.48 10.33 26.84
N GLY A 548 14.27 10.82 25.86
CA GLY A 548 13.78 11.61 24.72
C GLY A 548 12.88 10.83 23.74
N GLY A 549 12.73 9.52 23.92
CA GLY A 549 11.71 8.71 23.23
C GLY A 549 10.29 8.88 23.80
N LEU A 550 10.11 9.64 24.87
CA LEU A 550 8.82 9.95 25.48
C LEU A 550 8.53 11.46 25.45
N SER A 551 7.25 11.81 25.35
CA SER A 551 6.76 13.13 25.74
C SER A 551 6.48 13.18 27.24
N ASP A 552 6.47 14.39 27.82
CA ASP A 552 6.19 14.60 29.25
C ASP A 552 4.86 13.99 29.69
N VAL A 553 3.85 14.00 28.79
CA VAL A 553 2.54 13.38 29.00
C VAL A 553 2.68 11.86 29.20
N LEU A 554 3.42 11.18 28.32
CA LEU A 554 3.62 9.73 28.42
C LEU A 554 4.51 9.36 29.61
N LEU A 555 5.59 10.11 29.85
CA LEU A 555 6.46 9.90 31.01
C LEU A 555 5.68 10.07 32.32
N THR A 556 4.83 11.10 32.41
CA THR A 556 3.95 11.34 33.57
C THR A 556 2.94 10.21 33.76
N ALA A 557 2.26 9.80 32.68
CA ALA A 557 1.25 8.73 32.72
C ALA A 557 1.86 7.38 33.11
N TYR A 558 2.95 6.95 32.47
CA TYR A 558 3.61 5.68 32.75
C TYR A 558 4.18 5.62 34.17
N THR A 559 4.74 6.73 34.67
CA THR A 559 5.20 6.82 36.06
C THR A 559 4.02 6.81 37.06
N ALA A 560 2.86 7.38 36.68
CA ALA A 560 1.64 7.28 37.49
C ALA A 560 1.07 5.86 37.52
N PHE A 561 1.04 5.14 36.39
CA PHE A 561 0.62 3.74 36.32
C PHE A 561 1.53 2.85 37.17
N ALA A 562 2.85 3.01 37.09
CA ALA A 562 3.79 2.28 37.95
C ALA A 562 3.50 2.49 39.45
N ARG A 563 3.29 3.74 39.88
CA ARG A 563 2.90 4.06 41.28
C ARG A 563 1.55 3.44 41.66
N LEU A 564 0.59 3.36 40.74
CA LEU A 564 -0.71 2.73 40.98
C LEU A 564 -0.57 1.21 41.18
N SER A 565 0.23 0.52 40.35
CA SER A 565 0.54 -0.91 40.51
C SER A 565 1.23 -1.21 41.84
N LEU A 566 2.21 -0.38 42.25
CA LEU A 566 2.88 -0.54 43.55
C LEU A 566 1.91 -0.36 44.73
N ARG A 567 1.00 0.62 44.66
CA ARG A 567 -0.06 0.81 45.67
C ARG A 567 -1.00 -0.40 45.72
N HIS A 568 -1.43 -0.90 44.58
CA HIS A 568 -2.32 -2.06 44.50
C HIS A 568 -1.66 -3.31 45.11
N ALA A 569 -0.40 -3.59 44.76
CA ALA A 569 0.37 -4.69 45.34
C ALA A 569 0.50 -4.56 46.87
N ALA A 570 0.76 -3.37 47.39
CA ALA A 570 0.82 -3.13 48.84
C ALA A 570 -0.54 -3.33 49.55
N THR A 571 -1.67 -3.07 48.87
CA THR A 571 -3.03 -3.31 49.41
C THR A 571 -3.53 -4.73 49.25
N ALA A 572 -2.95 -5.53 48.35
CA ALA A 572 -3.37 -6.91 48.08
C ALA A 572 -2.80 -7.93 49.08
N VAL A 573 -1.93 -7.50 49.99
CA VAL A 573 -1.19 -8.35 50.93
C VAL A 573 -1.81 -8.28 52.32
N SER A 574 -2.02 -9.46 52.94
CA SER A 574 -2.63 -9.62 54.26
C SER A 574 -1.93 -8.77 55.34
N PRO A 575 -2.64 -8.20 56.34
CA PRO A 575 -2.09 -7.27 57.33
C PRO A 575 -0.76 -7.70 57.97
N LEU A 576 -0.61 -8.99 58.28
CA LEU A 576 0.59 -9.56 58.90
C LEU A 576 1.88 -9.46 58.05
N ALA A 577 1.76 -9.31 56.73
CA ALA A 577 2.88 -9.20 55.80
C ALA A 577 3.08 -7.79 55.22
N THR A 578 2.26 -6.81 55.61
CA THR A 578 2.31 -5.42 55.08
C THR A 578 3.64 -4.70 55.31
N ALA A 579 4.44 -5.12 56.30
CA ALA A 579 5.78 -4.59 56.53
C ALA A 579 6.77 -4.94 55.39
N VAL A 580 6.58 -6.08 54.71
CA VAL A 580 7.51 -6.62 53.70
C VAL A 580 7.28 -6.01 52.31
N CYS A 581 6.06 -5.51 52.02
CA CYS A 581 5.66 -5.07 50.68
C CYS A 581 5.70 -3.54 50.47
N ARG A 582 6.51 -2.80 51.24
CA ARG A 582 6.74 -1.36 51.04
C ARG A 582 7.71 -1.10 49.87
N LEU A 583 7.18 -1.16 48.65
CA LEU A 583 7.93 -0.92 47.42
C LEU A 583 8.07 0.59 47.11
N VAL A 584 9.30 1.06 46.90
CA VAL A 584 9.62 2.43 46.47
C VAL A 584 9.93 2.42 44.97
N LEU A 585 9.33 3.33 44.21
CA LEU A 585 9.66 3.51 42.79
C LEU A 585 11.01 4.24 42.66
N SER A 586 11.94 3.68 41.89
CA SER A 586 13.24 4.27 41.60
C SER A 586 13.48 4.33 40.09
N GLY A 587 14.02 5.46 39.62
CA GLY A 587 14.24 5.73 38.19
C GLY A 587 12.97 5.97 37.38
N THR A 588 13.13 5.96 36.06
CA THR A 588 12.04 6.06 35.07
C THR A 588 11.48 4.68 34.71
N PRO A 589 10.29 4.60 34.08
CA PRO A 589 9.84 3.36 33.43
C PRO A 589 10.92 2.81 32.49
N LYS A 590 11.13 1.49 32.51
CA LYS A 590 12.10 0.83 31.62
C LYS A 590 11.46 0.52 30.26
N ASN A 591 10.54 -0.44 30.24
CA ASN A 591 9.82 -0.84 29.03
C ASN A 591 8.31 -0.71 29.26
N VAL A 592 7.58 -0.32 28.23
CA VAL A 592 6.11 -0.21 28.24
C VAL A 592 5.56 -0.87 26.99
N SER A 593 4.56 -1.73 27.16
CA SER A 593 3.89 -2.44 26.06
C SER A 593 2.41 -2.11 26.04
N SER A 594 1.89 -1.80 24.85
CA SER A 594 0.48 -1.99 24.56
C SER A 594 0.20 -3.50 24.51
N GLY A 595 -1.00 -3.92 24.90
CA GLY A 595 -1.39 -5.32 24.78
C GLY A 595 -2.90 -5.52 24.85
N THR A 596 -3.40 -6.42 24.02
CA THR A 596 -4.78 -6.90 24.05
C THR A 596 -4.77 -8.30 24.65
N LEU A 597 -5.34 -8.44 25.84
CA LEU A 597 -5.70 -9.76 26.37
C LEU A 597 -6.94 -10.24 25.60
N GLY A 598 -6.84 -11.40 24.95
CA GLY A 598 -8.03 -12.14 24.53
C GLY A 598 -8.92 -12.45 25.74
N ALA A 599 -10.23 -12.50 25.54
CA ALA A 599 -11.22 -12.59 26.63
C ALA A 599 -11.20 -13.95 27.36
N CYS A 600 -10.21 -14.13 28.23
CA CYS A 600 -10.12 -15.16 29.27
C CYS A 600 -9.78 -14.49 30.62
N TRP A 601 -10.51 -13.41 30.95
CA TRP A 601 -10.57 -12.85 32.31
C TRP A 601 -11.70 -13.54 33.09
N ASP A 602 -11.57 -14.85 33.25
CA ASP A 602 -12.35 -15.64 34.20
C ASP A 602 -11.57 -16.90 34.60
N HIS A 603 -11.67 -17.27 35.88
CA HIS A 603 -11.14 -18.50 36.49
C HIS A 603 -9.63 -18.78 36.33
N TRP A 604 -8.79 -17.98 36.98
CA TRP A 604 -7.62 -18.49 37.74
C TRP A 604 -7.35 -17.56 38.95
N MET A 605 -8.20 -17.67 39.97
CA MET A 605 -7.95 -17.17 41.32
C MET A 605 -8.19 -18.30 42.32
N SER A 606 -7.22 -18.54 43.21
CA SER A 606 -7.19 -19.61 44.22
C SER A 606 -6.93 -21.02 43.69
N PRO A 607 -6.12 -21.82 44.40
CA PRO A 607 -4.82 -21.46 44.96
C PRO A 607 -3.65 -22.19 44.27
#